data_AF-A0A381X5T8-F1
#
_entry.id   AF-A0A381X5T8-F1
#
_cell.length_a   1.000
_cell.length_b   1.000
_cell.length_c   1.000
_cell.angle_alpha   90.00
_cell.angle_beta   90.00
_cell.angle_gamma   90.00
#
_symmetry.space_group_name_H-M   'P 1'
#
loop_
_entity.id
_entity.type
_entity.pdbx_description
1 polymer ?
#
loop_
_entity_poly.entity_id
_entity_poly.type
_entity_poly.pdbx_seq_one_letter_code
_entity_poly.pdbx_strand_id
1 'polypeptide(L)'
;MAVSGWWTSLTTTQVNEIHRTLNKDAQIQENDIYIIKGNLFDIDKGKKITSFGITSKNINQFLVEEKATLKDGSELTVSENGDYVWKSQNPFKNKKGKRIFITASSPPNFTLENYKEVLFKEGVGQAFLNTLTVAIPSTIIPLIICSFFAYALSWMRFFGRDTLLAIIIASLVVPLQMSLIPLLSIYNDIGALFNVSSKSYPGVWMAHTGFGLASTTFLLRNFIKSLPHEMIEAARVDGATHYDI
;
A
#
# COMPACT_ATOMS: atom_id res chain seq x y z
N MET A 1 -9.21 10.28 -6.20
CA MET A 1 -8.72 9.07 -6.93
C MET A 1 -7.49 9.50 -7.73
N ALA A 2 -6.31 9.02 -7.32
CA ALA A 2 -5.04 9.46 -7.90
C ALA A 2 -4.98 9.10 -9.40
N VAL A 3 -4.87 10.14 -10.24
CA VAL A 3 -4.97 10.03 -11.71
C VAL A 3 -3.66 9.51 -12.32
N SER A 4 -2.51 9.69 -11.67
CA SER A 4 -1.20 9.20 -12.10
C SER A 4 -0.11 9.47 -11.05
N GLY A 5 1.05 8.82 -11.18
CA GLY A 5 2.23 9.07 -10.33
C GLY A 5 2.98 10.33 -10.75
N TRP A 6 3.76 10.93 -9.83
CA TRP A 6 4.51 12.15 -10.13
C TRP A 6 5.55 11.94 -11.25
N TRP A 7 6.11 10.74 -11.38
CA TRP A 7 7.09 10.40 -12.42
C TRP A 7 6.50 10.44 -13.84
N THR A 8 5.18 10.28 -13.99
CA THR A 8 4.48 10.41 -15.28
C THR A 8 4.05 11.83 -15.59
N SER A 9 4.14 12.77 -14.64
CA SER A 9 3.61 14.12 -14.80
C SER A 9 4.40 15.02 -15.77
N LEU A 10 5.65 14.66 -16.07
CA LEU A 10 6.57 15.45 -16.90
C LEU A 10 6.52 15.09 -18.38
N THR A 11 5.79 14.04 -18.75
CA THR A 11 5.74 13.54 -20.13
C THR A 11 4.31 13.23 -20.54
N THR A 12 4.04 13.25 -21.83
CA THR A 12 2.77 12.78 -22.36
C THR A 12 2.67 11.28 -22.08
N THR A 13 1.57 10.85 -21.47
CA THR A 13 1.35 9.44 -21.12
C THR A 13 0.10 8.90 -21.78
N GLN A 14 0.15 7.64 -22.21
CA GLN A 14 -1.04 6.93 -22.64
C GLN A 14 -1.75 6.37 -21.41
N VAL A 15 -3.04 6.68 -21.29
CA VAL A 15 -3.92 6.20 -20.23
C VAL A 15 -5.08 5.44 -20.83
N ASN A 16 -5.46 4.34 -20.18
CA ASN A 16 -6.63 3.57 -20.53
C ASN A 16 -7.78 3.96 -19.62
N GLU A 17 -8.86 4.47 -20.20
CA GLU A 17 -10.02 4.95 -19.46
C GLU A 17 -11.28 4.21 -19.89
N ILE A 18 -12.27 4.16 -18.98
CA ILE A 18 -13.56 3.52 -19.23
C ILE A 18 -14.63 4.59 -19.10
N HIS A 19 -15.28 4.89 -20.21
CA HIS A 19 -16.39 5.82 -20.28
C HIS A 19 -17.69 5.10 -20.61
N ARG A 20 -18.81 5.79 -20.46
CA ARG A 20 -20.12 5.28 -20.87
C ARG A 20 -20.78 6.26 -21.82
N THR A 21 -21.43 5.73 -22.85
CA THR A 21 -22.34 6.53 -23.67
C THR A 21 -23.51 7.03 -22.81
N LEU A 22 -24.27 7.97 -23.37
CA LEU A 22 -25.58 8.32 -22.86
C LEU A 22 -26.53 7.12 -22.99
N ASN A 23 -27.63 7.20 -22.24
CA ASN A 23 -28.66 6.19 -22.20
C ASN A 23 -29.66 6.38 -23.35
N LYS A 24 -30.68 5.52 -23.40
CA LYS A 24 -31.77 5.59 -24.38
C LYS A 24 -32.54 6.93 -24.41
N ASP A 25 -32.53 7.71 -23.33
CA ASP A 25 -33.34 8.93 -23.23
C ASP A 25 -32.75 10.08 -24.07
N ALA A 26 -31.47 9.96 -24.45
CA ALA A 26 -30.76 10.88 -25.32
C ALA A 26 -30.79 10.49 -26.81
N GLN A 27 -31.60 9.50 -27.20
CA GLN A 27 -31.69 9.07 -28.60
C GLN A 27 -32.46 10.09 -29.45
N ILE A 28 -31.98 10.34 -30.66
CA ILE A 28 -32.59 11.21 -31.67
C ILE A 28 -32.84 10.35 -32.91
N GLN A 29 -33.99 10.53 -33.56
CA GLN A 29 -34.30 9.84 -34.82
C GLN A 29 -34.00 10.79 -36.00
N GLU A 30 -33.08 10.40 -36.87
CA GLU A 30 -32.74 11.10 -38.11
C GLU A 30 -32.85 10.07 -39.26
N ASN A 31 -33.62 10.33 -40.31
CA ASN A 31 -33.68 9.48 -41.53
C ASN A 31 -33.81 7.96 -41.25
N ASP A 32 -34.81 7.58 -40.44
CA ASP A 32 -35.10 6.18 -40.06
C ASP A 32 -34.01 5.44 -39.26
N ILE A 33 -32.99 6.13 -38.78
CA ILE A 33 -32.00 5.60 -37.84
C ILE A 33 -32.06 6.31 -36.49
N TYR A 34 -31.81 5.56 -35.43
CA TYR A 34 -31.68 6.08 -34.08
C TYR A 34 -30.21 6.39 -33.79
N ILE A 35 -29.95 7.60 -33.31
CA ILE A 35 -28.61 8.11 -33.06
C ILE A 35 -28.51 8.65 -31.62
N ILE A 36 -27.44 8.29 -30.92
CA ILE A 36 -27.03 8.91 -29.66
C ILE A 36 -25.69 9.59 -29.91
N LYS A 37 -25.59 10.90 -29.60
CA LYS A 37 -24.37 11.70 -29.69
C LYS A 37 -23.99 12.19 -28.30
N GLY A 38 -22.70 12.27 -28.02
CA GLY A 38 -22.19 12.86 -26.77
C GLY A 38 -20.67 12.96 -26.79
N ASN A 39 -20.09 13.40 -25.68
CA ASN A 39 -18.64 13.48 -25.50
C ASN A 39 -18.23 12.59 -24.30
N LEU A 40 -17.10 11.89 -24.42
CA LEU A 40 -16.55 11.01 -23.39
C LEU A 40 -15.71 11.76 -22.35
N PHE A 41 -15.33 13.01 -22.61
CA PHE A 41 -14.60 13.88 -21.70
C PHE A 41 -15.53 14.96 -21.15
N ASP A 42 -15.58 15.10 -19.83
CA ASP A 42 -16.44 16.12 -19.21
C ASP A 42 -15.89 17.55 -19.39
N ILE A 43 -14.57 17.71 -19.52
CA ILE A 43 -13.87 19.01 -19.59
C ILE A 43 -12.57 18.81 -20.37
N ASP A 44 -12.43 19.50 -21.49
CA ASP A 44 -11.32 19.38 -22.44
C ASP A 44 -9.97 19.75 -21.79
N LYS A 45 -9.18 18.73 -21.43
CA LYS A 45 -7.84 18.84 -20.83
C LYS A 45 -6.75 18.48 -21.83
N GLY A 46 -6.98 18.72 -23.13
CA GLY A 46 -6.01 18.41 -24.19
C GLY A 46 -5.70 16.91 -24.32
N LYS A 47 -6.61 16.04 -23.85
CA LYS A 47 -6.50 14.60 -24.02
C LYS A 47 -6.93 14.24 -25.44
N LYS A 48 -6.15 13.37 -26.09
CA LYS A 48 -6.41 12.91 -27.46
C LYS A 48 -6.58 11.41 -27.48
N ILE A 49 -7.75 10.93 -27.91
CA ILE A 49 -8.00 9.49 -28.06
C ILE A 49 -7.17 8.99 -29.24
N THR A 50 -6.40 7.92 -29.06
CA THR A 50 -5.65 7.27 -30.14
C THR A 50 -6.39 6.05 -30.67
N SER A 51 -7.11 5.35 -29.80
CA SER A 51 -7.80 4.10 -30.11
C SER A 51 -8.90 3.81 -29.09
N PHE A 52 -9.86 2.99 -29.49
CA PHE A 52 -10.96 2.59 -28.62
C PHE A 52 -11.40 1.13 -28.84
N GLY A 53 -12.15 0.63 -27.88
CA GLY A 53 -12.60 -0.75 -27.81
C GLY A 53 -13.96 -0.85 -27.12
N ILE A 54 -14.75 -1.83 -27.54
CA ILE A 54 -16.08 -2.12 -26.97
C ILE A 54 -16.02 -3.16 -25.84
N THR A 55 -14.85 -3.75 -25.59
CA THR A 55 -14.64 -4.74 -24.52
C THR A 55 -13.35 -4.44 -23.76
N SER A 56 -13.27 -4.89 -22.50
CA SER A 56 -12.06 -4.75 -21.68
C SER A 56 -10.90 -5.65 -22.14
N LYS A 57 -11.18 -6.66 -22.99
CA LYS A 57 -10.15 -7.58 -23.51
C LYS A 57 -9.33 -6.94 -24.63
N ASN A 58 -10.00 -6.18 -25.50
CA ASN A 58 -9.40 -5.52 -26.66
C ASN A 58 -9.74 -4.03 -26.62
N ILE A 59 -8.96 -3.25 -25.86
CA ILE A 59 -9.16 -1.80 -25.71
C ILE A 59 -8.71 -1.03 -26.95
N ASN A 60 -7.73 -1.53 -27.69
CA ASN A 60 -7.18 -0.90 -28.90
C ASN A 60 -7.68 -1.57 -30.18
N GLN A 61 -8.95 -1.99 -30.19
CA GLN A 61 -9.50 -2.76 -31.31
C GLN A 61 -9.71 -1.88 -32.54
N PHE A 62 -10.13 -0.63 -32.35
CA PHE A 62 -10.50 0.30 -33.41
C PHE A 62 -9.69 1.60 -33.28
N LEU A 63 -9.29 2.17 -34.42
CA LEU A 63 -8.73 3.52 -34.46
C LEU A 63 -9.84 4.57 -34.33
N VAL A 64 -9.49 5.81 -34.02
CA VAL A 64 -10.46 6.93 -34.05
C VAL A 64 -11.10 7.06 -35.43
N GLU A 65 -12.36 7.48 -35.47
CA GLU A 65 -13.22 7.57 -36.66
C GLU A 65 -13.57 6.21 -37.33
N GLU A 66 -13.02 5.10 -36.85
CA GLU A 66 -13.40 3.78 -37.33
C GLU A 66 -14.77 3.36 -36.78
N LYS A 67 -15.51 2.59 -37.57
CA LYS A 67 -16.82 2.06 -37.17
C LYS A 67 -16.66 0.76 -36.40
N ALA A 68 -17.03 0.78 -35.13
CA ALA A 68 -17.14 -0.43 -34.31
C ALA A 68 -18.57 -0.99 -34.39
N THR A 69 -18.74 -2.16 -35.00
CA THR A 69 -20.03 -2.88 -35.00
C THR A 69 -20.20 -3.67 -33.70
N LEU A 70 -21.26 -3.38 -32.96
CA LEU A 70 -21.63 -4.08 -31.74
C LEU A 70 -22.41 -5.38 -32.07
N LYS A 71 -22.50 -6.28 -31.08
CA LYS A 71 -23.24 -7.55 -31.20
C LYS A 71 -24.73 -7.39 -31.53
N ASP A 72 -25.31 -6.23 -31.22
CA ASP A 72 -26.71 -5.88 -31.52
C ASP A 72 -26.87 -5.25 -32.91
N GLY A 73 -25.81 -5.20 -33.73
CA GLY A 73 -25.80 -4.61 -35.06
C GLY A 73 -25.69 -3.08 -35.07
N SER A 74 -25.58 -2.44 -33.90
CA SER A 74 -25.38 -0.99 -33.81
C SER A 74 -23.93 -0.60 -34.13
N GLU A 75 -23.72 0.60 -34.69
CA GLU A 75 -22.42 1.13 -35.07
C GLU A 75 -22.01 2.24 -34.11
N LEU A 76 -20.80 2.16 -33.53
CA LEU A 76 -20.22 3.19 -32.70
C LEU A 76 -18.96 3.75 -33.37
N THR A 77 -18.87 5.08 -33.44
CA THR A 77 -17.68 5.80 -33.90
C THR A 77 -17.25 6.79 -32.82
N VAL A 78 -15.95 6.87 -32.56
CA VAL A 78 -15.35 7.75 -31.55
C VAL A 78 -14.28 8.62 -32.21
N SER A 79 -14.33 9.92 -31.95
CA SER A 79 -13.43 10.94 -32.45
C SER A 79 -12.27 11.21 -31.51
N GLU A 80 -11.20 11.81 -32.03
CA GLU A 80 -9.98 12.13 -31.25
C GLU A 80 -10.27 13.03 -30.03
N ASN A 81 -11.22 13.96 -30.17
CA ASN A 81 -11.64 14.91 -29.15
C ASN A 81 -12.61 14.33 -28.11
N GLY A 82 -12.92 13.03 -28.18
CA GLY A 82 -13.86 12.37 -27.28
C GLY A 82 -15.31 12.40 -27.71
N ASP A 83 -15.66 13.07 -28.82
CA ASP A 83 -17.00 12.98 -29.38
C ASP A 83 -17.28 11.55 -29.84
N TYR A 84 -18.51 11.10 -29.68
CA TYR A 84 -18.92 9.81 -30.21
C TYR A 84 -20.31 9.88 -30.82
N VAL A 85 -20.52 9.00 -31.79
CA VAL A 85 -21.81 8.79 -32.45
C VAL A 85 -22.14 7.32 -32.42
N TRP A 86 -23.28 6.98 -31.80
CA TRP A 86 -23.79 5.62 -31.72
C TRP A 86 -25.08 5.51 -32.52
N LYS A 87 -25.05 4.73 -33.60
CA LYS A 87 -26.15 4.57 -34.56
C LYS A 87 -26.75 3.17 -34.48
N SER A 88 -28.05 3.06 -34.62
CA SER A 88 -28.77 1.79 -34.66
C SER A 88 -30.01 1.91 -35.55
N GLN A 89 -30.33 0.85 -36.30
CA GLN A 89 -31.60 0.75 -37.03
C GLN A 89 -32.79 0.55 -36.07
N ASN A 90 -32.55 -0.09 -34.93
CA ASN A 90 -33.57 -0.33 -33.91
C ASN A 90 -33.45 0.69 -32.76
N PRO A 91 -34.56 1.06 -32.12
CA PRO A 91 -34.54 1.99 -30.99
C PRO A 91 -33.71 1.44 -29.83
N PHE A 92 -32.96 2.31 -29.16
CA PHE A 92 -32.12 1.91 -28.04
C PHE A 92 -32.98 1.57 -26.82
N LYS A 93 -32.89 0.32 -26.35
CA LYS A 93 -33.65 -0.16 -25.18
C LYS A 93 -32.87 -0.09 -23.87
N ASN A 94 -31.58 0.24 -23.92
CA ASN A 94 -30.67 0.12 -22.78
C ASN A 94 -30.87 1.28 -21.79
N LYS A 95 -31.23 0.96 -20.54
CA LYS A 95 -31.36 1.95 -19.44
C LYS A 95 -30.04 2.61 -19.05
N LYS A 96 -28.91 1.92 -19.26
CA LYS A 96 -27.55 2.43 -19.07
C LYS A 96 -26.85 2.46 -20.41
N GLY A 97 -26.06 3.50 -20.68
CA GLY A 97 -25.23 3.54 -21.87
C GLY A 97 -24.17 2.43 -21.91
N LYS A 98 -23.65 2.15 -23.11
CA LYS A 98 -22.63 1.14 -23.33
C LYS A 98 -21.29 1.64 -22.79
N ARG A 99 -20.49 0.71 -22.26
CA ARG A 99 -19.11 1.01 -21.86
C ARG A 99 -18.25 1.10 -23.12
N ILE A 100 -17.42 2.13 -23.17
CA ILE A 100 -16.40 2.34 -24.19
C ILE A 100 -15.07 2.39 -23.44
N PHE A 101 -14.11 1.61 -23.91
CA PHE A 101 -12.75 1.59 -23.41
C PHE A 101 -11.93 2.41 -24.38
N ILE A 102 -11.22 3.43 -23.89
CA ILE A 102 -10.41 4.31 -24.74
C ILE A 102 -8.97 4.26 -24.28
N THR A 103 -8.05 4.39 -25.22
CA THR A 103 -6.67 4.75 -24.96
C THR A 103 -6.49 6.18 -25.41
N ALA A 104 -6.13 7.05 -24.47
CA ALA A 104 -5.95 8.47 -24.69
C ALA A 104 -4.54 8.91 -24.30
N SER A 105 -3.96 9.79 -25.10
CA SER A 105 -2.74 10.52 -24.74
C SER A 105 -3.12 11.69 -23.85
N SER A 106 -2.65 11.67 -22.61
CA SER A 106 -2.80 12.76 -21.65
C SER A 106 -1.54 13.63 -21.64
N PRO A 107 -1.66 14.96 -21.79
CA PRO A 107 -0.51 15.84 -21.74
C PRO A 107 0.15 15.83 -20.35
N PRO A 108 1.42 16.24 -20.25
CA PRO A 108 2.10 16.45 -18.97
C PRO A 108 1.28 17.37 -18.07
N ASN A 109 1.02 16.96 -16.83
CA ASN A 109 0.31 17.77 -15.85
C ASN A 109 0.93 17.55 -14.48
N PHE A 110 1.77 18.50 -14.06
CA PHE A 110 2.36 18.50 -12.73
C PHE A 110 1.37 19.09 -11.72
N THR A 111 1.03 18.30 -10.70
CA THR A 111 0.13 18.73 -9.63
C THR A 111 0.53 18.12 -8.30
N LEU A 112 0.28 18.86 -7.21
CA LEU A 112 0.46 18.40 -5.84
C LEU A 112 -0.87 17.96 -5.20
N GLU A 113 -1.96 17.93 -5.96
CA GLU A 113 -3.30 17.63 -5.43
C GLU A 113 -3.38 16.25 -4.79
N ASN A 114 -2.67 15.25 -5.33
CA ASN A 114 -2.60 13.91 -4.71
C ASN A 114 -2.01 13.95 -3.29
N TYR A 115 -0.96 14.75 -3.07
CA TYR A 115 -0.35 14.91 -1.75
C TYR A 115 -1.29 15.66 -0.81
N LYS A 116 -1.95 16.71 -1.29
CA LYS A 116 -2.96 17.44 -0.52
C LYS A 116 -4.13 16.54 -0.13
N GLU A 117 -4.65 15.75 -1.07
CA GLU A 117 -5.72 14.77 -0.83
C GLU A 117 -5.29 13.79 0.26
N VAL A 118 -4.10 13.19 0.18
CA VAL A 118 -3.66 12.21 1.18
C VAL A 118 -3.35 12.86 2.54
N LEU A 119 -2.60 13.96 2.57
CA LEU A 119 -2.15 14.58 3.82
C LEU A 119 -3.29 15.21 4.62
N PHE A 120 -4.29 15.76 3.94
CA PHE A 120 -5.40 16.46 4.58
C PHE A 120 -6.71 15.65 4.61
N LYS A 121 -6.72 14.41 4.11
CA LYS A 121 -7.86 13.51 4.27
C LYS A 121 -7.95 13.03 5.71
N GLU A 122 -9.20 12.96 6.19
CA GLU A 122 -9.50 12.48 7.53
C GLU A 122 -8.87 11.09 7.78
N GLY A 123 -8.30 10.93 8.98
CA GLY A 123 -7.73 9.67 9.46
C GLY A 123 -6.23 9.49 9.25
N VAL A 124 -5.58 10.20 8.33
CA VAL A 124 -4.12 10.03 8.09
C VAL A 124 -3.29 10.52 9.28
N GLY A 125 -3.62 11.69 9.83
CA GLY A 125 -2.95 12.19 11.05
C GLY A 125 -3.10 11.23 12.24
N GLN A 126 -4.30 10.66 12.43
CA GLN A 126 -4.53 9.68 13.49
C GLN A 126 -3.77 8.37 13.26
N ALA A 127 -3.74 7.87 12.01
CA ALA A 127 -2.97 6.68 11.66
C ALA A 127 -1.46 6.89 11.89
N PHE A 128 -0.96 8.09 11.60
CA PHE A 128 0.42 8.47 11.88
C PHE A 128 0.72 8.47 13.39
N LEU A 129 -0.14 9.08 14.21
CA LEU A 129 0.01 9.06 15.67
C LEU A 129 -0.06 7.63 16.22
N ASN A 130 -1.02 6.82 15.79
CA ASN A 130 -1.14 5.41 16.20
C ASN A 130 0.14 4.62 15.86
N THR A 131 0.71 4.88 14.69
CA THR A 131 1.98 4.26 14.27
C THR A 131 3.12 4.67 15.19
N LEU A 132 3.22 5.95 15.53
CA LEU A 132 4.26 6.44 16.43
C LEU A 132 4.12 5.86 17.85
N THR A 133 2.89 5.80 18.36
CA THR A 133 2.54 5.20 19.65
C THR A 133 2.91 3.72 19.71
N VAL A 134 2.92 3.01 18.58
CA VAL A 134 3.40 1.62 18.51
C VAL A 134 4.91 1.57 18.30
N ALA A 135 5.44 2.28 17.32
CA ALA A 135 6.81 2.14 16.85
C ALA A 135 7.86 2.55 17.90
N ILE A 136 7.63 3.67 18.63
CA ILE A 136 8.58 4.15 19.63
C ILE A 136 8.75 3.13 20.78
N PRO A 137 7.68 2.73 21.50
CA PRO A 137 7.84 1.77 22.60
C PRO A 137 8.32 0.40 22.12
N SER A 138 7.82 -0.05 20.96
CA SER A 138 8.23 -1.33 20.35
C SER A 138 9.71 -1.39 19.95
N THR A 139 10.39 -0.24 19.87
CA THR A 139 11.83 -0.16 19.62
C THR A 139 12.60 -0.01 20.93
N ILE A 140 12.16 0.89 21.82
CA ILE A 140 12.87 1.20 23.07
C ILE A 140 12.84 0.03 24.05
N ILE A 141 11.68 -0.59 24.26
CA ILE A 141 11.51 -1.68 25.24
C ILE A 141 12.49 -2.85 24.95
N PRO A 142 12.51 -3.45 23.74
CA PRO A 142 13.45 -4.52 23.47
C PRO A 142 14.89 -4.04 23.48
N LEU A 143 15.21 -2.81 23.06
CA LEU A 143 16.58 -2.28 23.13
C LEU A 143 17.13 -2.26 24.56
N ILE A 144 16.34 -1.77 25.52
CA ILE A 144 16.74 -1.71 26.93
C ILE A 144 16.92 -3.14 27.47
N ILE A 145 15.97 -4.04 27.23
CA ILE A 145 16.07 -5.43 27.73
C ILE A 145 17.28 -6.14 27.11
N CYS A 146 17.45 -6.00 25.79
CA CYS A 146 18.51 -6.67 25.06
C CYS A 146 19.89 -6.08 25.34
N SER A 147 20.02 -4.79 25.71
CA SER A 147 21.33 -4.21 26.04
C SER A 147 21.90 -4.86 27.30
N PHE A 148 21.10 -4.97 28.37
CA PHE A 148 21.49 -5.68 29.59
C PHE A 148 21.81 -7.15 29.30
N PHE A 149 20.97 -7.80 28.51
CA PHE A 149 21.15 -9.22 28.22
C PHE A 149 22.37 -9.49 27.34
N ALA A 150 22.60 -8.66 26.32
CA ALA A 150 23.77 -8.73 25.44
C ALA A 150 25.08 -8.43 26.19
N TYR A 151 25.07 -7.48 27.13
CA TYR A 151 26.18 -7.22 28.05
C TYR A 151 26.52 -8.48 28.84
N ALA A 152 25.51 -9.09 29.49
CA ALA A 152 25.70 -10.29 30.29
C ALA A 152 26.26 -11.46 29.45
N LEU A 153 25.73 -11.68 28.24
CA LEU A 153 26.21 -12.72 27.33
C LEU A 153 27.62 -12.45 26.77
N SER A 154 28.09 -11.21 26.78
CA SER A 154 29.40 -10.83 26.23
C SER A 154 30.51 -10.83 27.27
N TRP A 155 30.25 -10.27 28.46
CA TRP A 155 31.30 -9.98 29.44
C TRP A 155 31.10 -10.62 30.82
N MET A 156 29.95 -11.23 31.10
CA MET A 156 29.75 -12.01 32.33
C MET A 156 30.01 -13.51 32.08
N ARG A 157 30.46 -14.20 33.13
CA ARG A 157 30.66 -15.66 33.14
C ARG A 157 29.62 -16.27 34.07
N PHE A 158 28.73 -17.09 33.52
CA PHE A 158 27.70 -17.80 34.27
C PHE A 158 27.32 -19.10 33.56
N PHE A 159 26.75 -20.04 34.30
CA PHE A 159 26.36 -21.35 33.78
C PHE A 159 25.20 -21.22 32.77
N GLY A 160 25.31 -21.88 31.62
CA GLY A 160 24.27 -21.88 30.56
C GLY A 160 24.33 -20.74 29.55
N ARG A 161 25.33 -19.85 29.63
CA ARG A 161 25.51 -18.71 28.71
C ARG A 161 25.49 -19.10 27.23
N ASP A 162 26.25 -20.13 26.87
CA ASP A 162 26.38 -20.55 25.47
C ASP A 162 25.11 -21.27 24.98
N THR A 163 24.41 -21.97 25.87
CA THR A 163 23.10 -22.58 25.59
C THR A 163 22.02 -21.52 25.33
N LEU A 164 21.97 -20.47 26.16
CA LEU A 164 21.05 -19.35 25.95
C LEU A 164 21.32 -18.66 24.61
N LEU A 165 22.59 -18.47 24.26
CA LEU A 165 22.95 -17.92 22.96
C LEU A 165 22.46 -18.82 21.81
N ALA A 166 22.62 -20.13 21.93
CA ALA A 166 22.13 -21.08 20.92
C ALA A 166 20.60 -21.02 20.78
N ILE A 167 19.86 -20.90 21.89
CA ILE A 167 18.39 -20.74 21.87
C ILE A 167 18.00 -19.46 21.14
N ILE A 168 18.65 -18.32 21.44
CA ILE A 168 18.38 -17.04 20.78
C ILE A 168 18.59 -17.16 19.26
N ILE A 169 19.70 -17.78 18.84
CA ILE A 169 19.99 -17.98 17.42
C ILE A 169 18.94 -18.91 16.79
N ALA A 170 18.54 -19.98 17.47
CA ALA A 170 17.48 -20.88 16.99
C ALA A 170 16.13 -20.16 16.84
N SER A 171 15.80 -19.23 17.74
CA SER A 171 14.58 -18.43 17.67
C SER A 171 14.52 -17.50 16.45
N LEU A 172 15.66 -17.13 15.84
CA LEU A 172 15.68 -16.32 14.60
C LEU A 172 15.08 -17.06 13.40
N VAL A 173 15.01 -18.38 13.44
CA VAL A 173 14.51 -19.21 12.33
C VAL A 173 12.97 -19.25 12.28
N VAL A 174 12.30 -18.86 13.37
CA VAL A 174 10.84 -18.96 13.48
C VAL A 174 10.16 -17.96 12.53
N PRO A 175 9.36 -18.41 11.56
CA PRO A 175 8.68 -17.52 10.64
C PRO A 175 7.55 -16.77 11.35
N LEU A 176 7.59 -15.44 11.26
CA LEU A 176 6.64 -14.54 11.95
C LEU A 176 5.19 -14.90 11.62
N GLN A 177 4.90 -15.22 10.36
CA GLN A 177 3.54 -15.54 9.89
C GLN A 177 2.93 -16.76 10.60
N MET A 178 3.73 -17.78 10.93
CA MET A 178 3.23 -18.98 11.62
C MET A 178 2.94 -18.72 13.10
N SER A 179 3.62 -17.74 13.70
CA SER A 179 3.49 -17.39 15.12
C SER A 179 2.29 -16.49 15.42
N LEU A 180 1.67 -15.87 14.41
CA LEU A 180 0.56 -14.92 14.62
C LEU A 180 -0.69 -15.57 15.22
N ILE A 181 -1.07 -16.77 14.76
CA ILE A 181 -2.27 -17.46 15.26
C ILE A 181 -2.09 -17.85 16.75
N PRO A 182 -1.00 -18.55 17.15
CA PRO A 182 -0.74 -18.82 18.55
C PRO A 182 -0.67 -17.56 19.42
N LEU A 183 -0.02 -16.50 18.92
CA LEU A 183 0.12 -15.25 19.66
C LEU A 183 -1.24 -14.59 19.93
N LEU A 184 -2.11 -14.55 18.93
CA LEU A 184 -3.45 -14.01 19.10
C LEU A 184 -4.26 -14.81 20.13
N SER A 185 -4.11 -16.13 20.16
CA SER A 185 -4.74 -16.99 21.18
C SER A 185 -4.27 -16.59 22.58
N ILE A 186 -2.95 -16.52 22.78
CA ILE A 186 -2.34 -16.12 24.05
C ILE A 186 -2.86 -14.73 24.50
N TYR A 187 -2.99 -13.78 23.57
CA TYR A 187 -3.43 -12.43 23.91
C TYR A 187 -4.90 -12.35 24.27
N ASN A 188 -5.74 -13.18 23.65
CA ASN A 188 -7.14 -13.31 24.04
C ASN A 188 -7.28 -13.94 25.42
N ASP A 189 -6.49 -14.97 25.72
CA ASP A 189 -6.50 -15.64 27.02
C ASP A 189 -6.04 -14.68 28.13
N ILE A 190 -4.94 -13.96 27.90
CA ILE A 190 -4.44 -12.91 28.81
C ILE A 190 -5.46 -11.78 28.95
N GLY A 191 -6.04 -11.31 27.84
CA GLY A 191 -7.06 -10.26 27.85
C GLY A 191 -8.30 -10.65 28.67
N ALA A 192 -8.75 -11.90 28.51
CA ALA A 192 -9.85 -12.44 29.31
C ALA A 192 -9.48 -12.55 30.80
N LEU A 193 -8.25 -12.97 31.11
CA LEU A 193 -7.79 -13.15 32.49
C LEU A 193 -7.64 -11.82 33.26
N PHE A 194 -7.13 -10.78 32.61
CA PHE A 194 -6.92 -9.46 33.23
C PHE A 194 -8.07 -8.47 32.98
N ASN A 195 -9.13 -8.89 32.28
CA ASN A 195 -10.24 -8.05 31.85
C ASN A 195 -9.78 -6.81 31.04
N VAL A 196 -8.81 -7.02 30.15
CA VAL A 196 -8.22 -6.00 29.27
C VAL A 196 -8.44 -6.39 27.81
N SER A 197 -8.65 -5.41 26.93
CA SER A 197 -8.74 -5.67 25.49
C SER A 197 -7.46 -6.32 24.94
N SER A 198 -7.61 -7.48 24.29
CA SER A 198 -6.54 -8.14 23.54
C SER A 198 -5.97 -7.27 22.41
N LYS A 199 -6.77 -6.31 21.92
CA LYS A 199 -6.40 -5.30 20.93
C LYS A 199 -6.08 -3.99 21.64
N SER A 200 -4.90 -3.91 22.23
CA SER A 200 -4.43 -2.74 22.97
C SER A 200 -2.98 -2.42 22.61
N TYR A 201 -2.57 -1.16 22.79
CA TYR A 201 -1.19 -0.74 22.54
C TYR A 201 -0.15 -1.56 23.33
N PRO A 202 -0.34 -1.81 24.65
CA PRO A 202 0.60 -2.64 25.40
C PRO A 202 0.74 -4.05 24.85
N GLY A 203 -0.35 -4.67 24.41
CA GLY A 203 -0.29 -5.97 23.73
C GLY A 203 0.62 -5.91 22.50
N VAL A 204 0.40 -4.91 21.63
CA VAL A 204 1.23 -4.73 20.43
C VAL A 204 2.70 -4.47 20.78
N TRP A 205 3.01 -3.66 21.81
CA TRP A 205 4.38 -3.42 22.26
C TRP A 205 5.07 -4.71 22.72
N MET A 206 4.36 -5.55 23.48
CA MET A 206 4.88 -6.84 23.96
C MET A 206 5.12 -7.81 22.81
N ALA A 207 4.25 -7.80 21.78
CA ALA A 207 4.41 -8.65 20.60
C ALA A 207 5.69 -8.28 19.85
N HIS A 208 5.88 -7.00 19.56
CA HIS A 208 7.09 -6.50 18.91
C HIS A 208 8.34 -6.73 19.75
N THR A 209 8.24 -6.56 21.07
CA THR A 209 9.34 -6.87 21.99
C THR A 209 9.77 -8.32 21.84
N GLY A 210 8.83 -9.27 22.00
CA GLY A 210 9.10 -10.70 21.92
C GLY A 210 9.75 -11.14 20.61
N PHE A 211 9.22 -10.66 19.47
CA PHE A 211 9.81 -10.96 18.16
C PHE A 211 11.17 -10.27 17.95
N GLY A 212 11.35 -9.07 18.51
CA GLY A 212 12.60 -8.31 18.39
C GLY A 212 13.74 -8.85 19.26
N LEU A 213 13.43 -9.53 20.38
CA LEU A 213 14.43 -9.96 21.38
C LEU A 213 15.60 -10.73 20.77
N ALA A 214 15.32 -11.72 19.92
CA ALA A 214 16.35 -12.57 19.38
C ALA A 214 17.32 -11.81 18.46
N SER A 215 16.78 -11.04 17.51
CA SER A 215 17.58 -10.27 16.54
C SER A 215 18.35 -9.16 17.24
N THR A 216 17.68 -8.38 18.08
CA THR A 216 18.29 -7.25 18.81
C THR A 216 19.37 -7.74 19.77
N THR A 217 19.14 -8.82 20.53
CA THR A 217 20.18 -9.39 21.42
C THR A 217 21.38 -9.86 20.61
N PHE A 218 21.17 -10.56 19.50
CA PHE A 218 22.25 -11.05 18.66
C PHE A 218 23.12 -9.89 18.11
N LEU A 219 22.47 -8.85 17.57
CA LEU A 219 23.16 -7.67 17.05
C LEU A 219 23.95 -6.93 18.14
N LEU A 220 23.29 -6.61 19.26
CA LEU A 220 23.93 -5.90 20.37
C LEU A 220 25.10 -6.71 20.95
N ARG A 221 24.94 -8.03 21.11
CA ARG A 221 26.01 -8.90 21.60
C ARG A 221 27.21 -8.88 20.68
N ASN A 222 27.00 -8.99 19.37
CA ASN A 222 28.11 -8.96 18.41
C ASN A 222 28.84 -7.62 18.43
N PHE A 223 28.11 -6.51 18.57
CA PHE A 223 28.71 -5.20 18.76
C PHE A 223 29.50 -5.10 20.08
N ILE A 224 28.89 -5.42 21.22
CA ILE A 224 29.52 -5.35 22.55
C ILE A 224 30.77 -6.23 22.59
N LYS A 225 30.69 -7.45 22.05
CA LYS A 225 31.83 -8.38 22.00
C LYS A 225 33.00 -7.88 21.14
N SER A 226 32.75 -6.97 20.19
CA SER A 226 33.80 -6.40 19.34
C SER A 226 34.63 -5.31 20.02
N LEU A 227 34.16 -4.78 21.16
CA LEU A 227 34.87 -3.73 21.88
C LEU A 227 36.12 -4.30 22.60
N PRO A 228 37.23 -3.53 22.69
CA PRO A 228 38.44 -3.96 23.38
C PRO A 228 38.18 -4.24 24.87
N HIS A 229 38.71 -5.36 25.38
CA HIS A 229 38.51 -5.75 26.78
C HIS A 229 39.15 -4.76 27.76
N GLU A 230 40.28 -4.16 27.37
CA GLU A 230 41.03 -3.17 28.15
C GLU A 230 40.16 -1.97 28.57
N MET A 231 39.17 -1.60 27.76
CA MET A 231 38.26 -0.48 28.07
C MET A 231 37.40 -0.78 29.30
N ILE A 232 37.00 -2.05 29.48
CA ILE A 232 36.20 -2.52 30.61
C ILE A 232 37.08 -2.72 31.85
N GLU A 233 38.31 -3.18 31.66
CA GLU A 233 39.28 -3.29 32.75
C GLU A 233 39.64 -1.93 33.32
N ALA A 234 39.88 -0.93 32.47
CA ALA A 234 40.13 0.46 32.88
C ALA A 234 38.96 1.03 33.70
N ALA A 235 37.72 0.88 33.21
CA ALA A 235 36.54 1.30 33.96
C ALA A 235 36.42 0.62 35.35
N ARG A 236 36.75 -0.67 35.45
CA ARG A 236 36.78 -1.38 36.75
C ARG A 236 37.89 -0.88 37.67
N VAL A 237 39.07 -0.54 37.12
CA VAL A 237 40.17 0.06 37.88
C VAL A 237 39.76 1.43 38.44
N ASP A 238 38.95 2.20 37.69
CA ASP A 238 38.34 3.47 38.12
C ASP A 238 37.18 3.27 39.12
N GLY A 239 36.87 2.03 39.50
CA GLY A 239 35.87 1.69 40.52
C GLY A 239 34.45 1.49 39.97
N ALA A 240 34.25 1.49 38.65
CA ALA A 240 32.93 1.28 38.05
C ALA A 240 32.42 -0.15 38.30
N THR A 241 31.15 -0.26 38.70
CA THR A 241 30.46 -1.55 38.81
C THR A 241 29.87 -1.99 37.46
N HIS A 242 29.39 -3.23 37.36
CA HIS A 242 28.71 -3.72 36.15
C HIS A 242 27.48 -2.91 35.72
N TYR A 243 26.88 -2.12 36.61
CA TYR A 243 25.76 -1.26 36.29
C TYR A 243 26.21 0.10 35.72
N ASP A 244 27.39 0.56 36.14
CA ASP A 244 27.97 1.84 35.71
C ASP A 244 28.65 1.73 34.33
N ILE A 245 29.05 0.51 33.95
CA ILE A 245 29.67 0.12 32.67
C ILE A 245 28.59 -0.24 31.65
#